data_AF-A0A2E0S0J2-F1
#
_entry.id   AF-A0A2E0S0J2-F1
#
_cell.length_a   1.000
_cell.length_b   1.000
_cell.length_c   1.000
_cell.angle_alpha   90.00
_cell.angle_beta   90.00
_cell.angle_gamma   90.00
#
_symmetry.space_group_name_H-M   'P 1'
#
loop_
_entity.id
_entity.type
_entity.pdbx_description
1 polymer ?
#
loop_
_entity_poly.entity_id
_entity_poly.type
_entity_poly.pdbx_seq_one_letter_code
_entity_poly.pdbx_strand_id
1 'polypeptide(L)' 'MKINKIINRHWRDWAGLVYLFICLIDFFVAPLIWNIRMEEYCLAHDCAAEGVTRWQPLTLGAGAMFHLSFGAILGATAWK' A
#
# COMPACT_ATOMS: atom_id res chain seq x y z
N MET A 1 -13.86 30.25 3.94
CA MET A 1 -13.51 29.15 2.99
C MET A 1 -12.02 29.09 2.61
N LYS A 2 -11.05 29.29 3.53
CA LYS A 2 -9.61 29.16 3.20
C LYS A 2 -9.18 27.70 2.93
N ILE A 3 -9.72 26.76 3.71
CA ILE A 3 -9.43 25.32 3.60
C ILE A 3 -9.79 24.77 2.22
N ASN A 4 -10.95 25.16 1.68
CA ASN A 4 -11.42 24.71 0.38
C ASN A 4 -10.46 25.13 -0.76
N LYS A 5 -9.86 26.33 -0.66
CA LYS A 5 -8.84 26.78 -1.64
C LYS A 5 -7.54 25.99 -1.53
N ILE A 6 -7.13 25.60 -0.31
CA ILE A 6 -5.89 24.83 -0.09
C ILE A 6 -6.05 23.42 -0.66
N ILE A 7 -7.18 22.77 -0.36
CA ILE A 7 -7.49 21.43 -0.87
C ILE A 7 -7.52 21.47 -2.40
N ASN A 8 -8.26 22.40 -3.00
CA ASN A 8 -8.38 22.49 -4.46
C ASN A 8 -7.04 22.80 -5.16
N ARG A 9 -6.09 23.45 -4.47
CA ARG A 9 -4.76 23.73 -5.04
C ARG A 9 -3.76 22.59 -4.89
N HIS A 10 -3.82 21.81 -3.80
CA HIS A 10 -2.80 20.80 -3.47
C HIS A 10 -3.34 19.37 -3.44
N TRP A 11 -4.59 19.13 -3.83
CA TRP A 11 -5.21 17.79 -3.79
C TRP A 11 -4.36 16.73 -4.49
N ARG A 12 -3.64 17.10 -5.55
CA ARG A 12 -2.77 16.21 -6.30
C ARG A 12 -1.52 15.82 -5.53
N ASP A 13 -0.88 16.77 -4.86
CA ASP A 13 0.30 16.50 -4.04
C ASP A 13 -0.09 15.62 -2.84
N TRP A 14 -1.26 15.88 -2.24
CA TRP A 14 -1.83 15.03 -1.20
C TRP A 14 -2.16 13.62 -1.69
N ALA A 15 -2.73 13.47 -2.88
CA ALA A 15 -2.98 12.15 -3.48
C ALA A 15 -1.68 11.37 -3.72
N GLY A 16 -0.61 12.04 -4.17
CA GLY A 16 0.71 11.45 -4.33
C GLY A 16 1.34 10.99 -3.01
N LEU A 17 1.21 11.80 -1.95
CA LEU A 17 1.67 11.43 -0.61
C LEU A 17 0.91 10.23 -0.05
N VAL A 18 -0.42 10.19 -0.22
CA VAL A 18 -1.24 9.05 0.20
C VAL A 18 -0.84 7.78 -0.56
N TYR A 19 -0.61 7.88 -1.87
CA TYR A 19 -0.11 6.78 -2.68
C TYR A 19 1.21 6.22 -2.16
N LEU A 20 2.22 7.09 -1.95
CA LEU A 20 3.52 6.68 -1.44
C LEU A 20 3.43 6.08 -0.03
N PHE A 21 2.58 6.65 0.83
CA PHE A 21 2.35 6.13 2.17
C PHE A 21 1.77 4.72 2.14
N ILE A 22 0.73 4.48 1.35
CA ILE A 22 0.12 3.14 1.22
C ILE A 22 1.14 2.12 0.68
N CYS A 23 1.91 2.49 -0.36
CA CYS A 23 2.96 1.64 -0.91
C CYS A 23 4.06 1.33 0.13
N LEU A 24 4.45 2.31 0.96
CA LEU A 24 5.41 2.09 2.03
C LEU A 24 4.87 1.09 3.07
N ILE A 25 3.60 1.23 3.46
CA ILE A 25 2.99 0.29 4.40
C ILE A 25 2.94 -1.11 3.80
N ASP A 26 2.52 -1.27 2.56
CA ASP A 26 2.30 -2.59 1.94
C ASP A 26 3.61 -3.31 1.55
N PHE A 27 4.65 -2.58 1.15
CA PHE A 27 5.94 -3.18 0.74
C PHE A 27 6.99 -3.25 1.85
N PHE A 28 6.87 -2.45 2.91
CA PHE A 28 7.86 -2.44 3.99
C PHE A 28 7.25 -2.83 5.33
N VAL A 29 6.23 -2.11 5.80
CA VAL A 29 5.72 -2.28 7.16
C VAL A 29 4.99 -3.61 7.33
N ALA A 30 4.08 -3.95 6.42
CA ALA A 30 3.28 -5.18 6.51
C ALA A 30 4.14 -6.46 6.35
N PRO A 31 5.08 -6.55 5.39
CA PRO A 31 6.01 -7.68 5.33
C PRO A 31 6.88 -7.79 6.57
N LEU A 32 7.36 -6.67 7.12
CA LEU A 32 8.18 -6.68 8.34
C LEU A 32 7.40 -7.25 9.53
N ILE A 33 6.19 -6.73 9.77
CA ILE A 33 5.32 -7.23 10.84
C ILE A 33 4.98 -8.70 10.61
N TRP A 34 4.68 -9.11 9.37
CA TRP A 34 4.35 -10.50 9.04
C TRP A 34 5.52 -11.44 9.32
N ASN A 35 6.75 -11.09 8.94
CA ASN A 35 7.92 -11.95 9.20
C ASN A 35 8.17 -12.11 10.71
N ILE A 36 8.05 -11.04 11.50
CA ILE A 36 8.22 -11.11 12.97
C ILE A 36 7.16 -12.03 13.59
N ARG A 37 5.89 -11.89 13.20
CA ARG A 37 4.79 -12.72 13.73
C ARG A 37 4.88 -14.18 13.26
N MET A 38 5.33 -14.39 12.03
CA MET A 38 5.50 -15.73 11.44
C MET A 38 6.58 -16.51 12.18
N GLU A 39 7.70 -15.88 12.55
CA GLU A 39 8.75 -16.51 13.35
C GLU A 39 8.22 -17.02 14.69
N GLU A 40 7.53 -16.16 15.46
CA GLU A 40 6.93 -16.55 16.74
C GLU A 40 5.90 -17.68 16.58
N TYR A 41 5.09 -17.64 15.52
CA TYR A 41 4.06 -18.65 15.26
C TYR A 41 4.67 -20.02 14.91
N CYS A 42 5.73 -20.05 14.09
CA CYS A 42 6.40 -21.29 13.67
C CYS A 42 7.22 -21.97 14.77
N LEU A 43 7.49 -21.29 15.88
CA LEU A 43 8.10 -21.92 17.06
C LEU A 43 7.10 -22.77 17.85
N ALA A 44 5.80 -22.45 17.75
CA ALA A 44 4.74 -23.13 18.49
C ALA A 44 3.90 -24.09 17.62
N HIS A 45 3.92 -23.92 16.29
CA HIS A 45 3.10 -24.68 15.34
C HIS A 45 3.93 -25.20 14.16
N ASP A 46 3.49 -26.30 13.55
CA ASP A 46 4.11 -26.80 12.32
C ASP A 46 3.64 -25.98 11.11
N CYS A 47 4.38 -24.91 10.82
CA CYS A 47 4.10 -24.03 9.69
C CYS A 47 4.09 -24.71 8.32
N ALA A 48 4.81 -25.84 8.18
CA ALA A 48 4.81 -26.58 6.92
C ALA A 48 3.50 -27.35 6.73
N ALA A 49 2.97 -27.94 7.79
CA ALA A 49 1.67 -28.63 7.78
C ALA A 49 0.49 -27.65 7.65
N GLU A 50 0.59 -26.46 8.23
CA GLU A 50 -0.48 -25.45 8.25
C GLU A 50 -0.51 -24.55 6.99
N GLY A 51 0.48 -24.67 6.11
CA GLY A 51 0.51 -23.93 4.85
C GLY A 51 0.67 -22.42 5.02
N VAL A 52 1.41 -21.98 6.05
CA VAL A 52 1.66 -20.55 6.30
C VAL A 52 2.42 -19.93 5.13
N THR A 53 1.79 -18.95 4.46
CA THR A 53 2.38 -18.27 3.31
C THR A 53 3.03 -16.94 3.68
N ARG A 54 3.90 -16.43 2.81
CA ARG A 54 4.52 -15.12 2.98
C ARG A 54 3.51 -14.01 2.70
N TRP A 55 3.76 -12.82 3.23
CA TRP A 55 2.98 -11.64 2.89
C TRP A 55 2.90 -11.43 1.38
N GLN A 56 1.67 -11.39 0.86
CA GLN A 56 1.41 -11.03 -0.52
C GLN A 56 0.97 -9.56 -0.55
N PRO A 57 1.68 -8.69 -1.28
CA PRO A 57 1.34 -7.26 -1.32
C PRO A 57 -0.07 -7.03 -1.85
N LEU A 58 -0.86 -6.28 -1.10
CA LEU A 58 -2.25 -5.97 -1.41
C LEU A 58 -2.36 -4.99 -2.59
N THR A 59 -1.41 -4.07 -2.74
CA THR A 59 -1.42 -3.08 -3.84
C THR A 59 -1.10 -3.70 -5.20
N LEU A 60 -0.44 -4.85 -5.22
CA LEU A 60 -0.23 -5.68 -6.43
C LEU A 60 -1.39 -6.65 -6.68
N GLY A 61 -2.33 -6.76 -5.74
CA GLY A 61 -3.54 -7.55 -5.89
C GLY A 61 -4.37 -7.15 -7.10
N ALA A 62 -5.18 -8.10 -7.59
CA ALA A 62 -6.07 -7.91 -8.74
C ALA A 62 -5.38 -7.36 -10.01
N GLY A 63 -4.09 -7.64 -10.22
CA GLY A 63 -3.34 -7.13 -11.37
C GLY A 63 -2.83 -5.70 -11.19
N ALA A 64 -2.46 -5.31 -9.96
CA ALA A 64 -1.95 -3.98 -9.63
C ALA A 64 -2.92 -2.82 -9.96
N MET A 65 -4.24 -3.06 -9.88
CA MET A 65 -5.28 -2.08 -10.18
C MET A 65 -5.19 -0.82 -9.33
N PHE A 66 -4.65 -0.93 -8.11
CA PHE A 66 -4.35 0.22 -7.26
C PHE A 66 -3.34 1.18 -7.92
N HIS A 67 -2.22 0.64 -8.40
CA HIS A 67 -1.18 1.43 -9.07
C HIS A 67 -1.67 2.03 -10.39
N LEU A 68 -2.46 1.29 -11.16
CA LEU A 68 -3.07 1.79 -12.39
C LEU A 68 -4.03 2.96 -12.11
N SER A 69 -4.86 2.85 -11.07
CA SER A 69 -5.80 3.90 -10.68
C SER A 69 -5.09 5.16 -10.22
N PHE A 70 -4.07 5.05 -9.36
CA PHE A 70 -3.24 6.20 -8.95
C PHE A 70 -2.39 6.75 -10.10
N GLY A 71 -1.92 5.91 -11.02
CA GLY A 71 -1.26 6.34 -12.25
C GLY A 71 -2.18 7.18 -13.14
N ALA A 72 -3.47 6.86 -13.22
CA ALA A 72 -4.45 7.67 -13.92
C ALA A 72 -4.70 9.02 -13.21
N ILE A 73 -4.86 9.02 -11.88
CA ILE A 73 -5.11 10.22 -11.07
C ILE A 73 -3.90 11.17 -11.04
N LEU A 74 -2.69 10.64 -10.95
CA LEU A 74 -1.46 11.43 -10.83
C LEU A 74 -0.78 11.71 -12.17
N GLY A 75 -1.05 10.90 -13.20
CA GLY A 75 -0.45 10.98 -14.53
C GLY A 75 -1.43 11.43 -15.60
N ALA A 76 -2.50 10.67 -15.85
CA ALA A 76 -3.43 10.95 -16.96
C ALA A 76 -4.23 12.25 -16.73
N THR A 77 -4.62 12.55 -15.49
CA THR A 77 -5.26 13.84 -15.15
C THR A 77 -4.25 14.93 -14.79
N ALA A 78 -2.96 14.74 -15.06
CA ALA A 78 -1.90 15.68 -14.70
C ALA A 78 -1.67 16.81 -15.70
N TRP A 79 -2.29 16.73 -16.89
CA TRP A 79 -2.24 17.78 -17.89
C TRP A 79 -3.02 19.01 -17.41
N LYS A 80 -2.36 20.17 -17.51
CA LYS A 80 -2.98 21.48 -17.31
C LYS A 80 -3.65 21.93 -18.60
#